data_AF-A0A844MMN2-F1
#
_entry.id   AF-A0A844MMN2-F1
#
_cell.length_a   1.000
_cell.length_b   1.000
_cell.length_c   1.000
_cell.angle_alpha   90.00
_cell.angle_beta   90.00
_cell.angle_gamma   90.00
#
_symmetry.space_group_name_H-M   'P 1'
#
loop_
_entity.id
_entity.type
_entity.pdbx_description
1 polymer ?
#
loop_
_entity_poly.entity_id
_entity_poly.type
_entity_poly.pdbx_seq_one_letter_code
_entity_poly.pdbx_strand_id
1 'polypeptide(L)'
;MSSSILESEELPLSVTSQTQDTKQLPSGGLDPERFDWHEVWYPVHYIEDLDKSQLTRFTLLERDIVIWWDSKEQMWRAFVDQCPHRLAPLSEGRINEDGLLECPYHGWAFSGNGKCDRIPQQVPGNKAEVSQRACVTSLPTTVRQGMLFVYPGSPENAFNTKVPVVDILDEEPEGWVCLNTFRDIPYDALTLMENVLDTSHIPYTHHRTVGNRANVSPVELEIVESGKWGFKGTWAEGPRKGTLGRQDTTFIAPGMMWHDLTSKQFGRTLTVVYATPIRKGECRLFARFPFKFSSKLPGIFLKLTPRWYSHIGQNSVLEDDQIFLHHQERYLEQRGGSANFTKAFYLPTKADLFVFQLRSWVNQYSIDPFPQTTLPPALPREILLDRYHSHTKKCASCSKALSNLQRLRVGVAAVTGLVWALLPLLMFVYPQANIIAISSLTLAVISGAAIWFSLGKLEQRFYHGHSVPPRNLPEKVTNDK
;
A
#
# COMPACT_ATOMS: atom_id res chain seq x y z
N MET A 1 -27.43 -35.99 -74.30
CA MET A 1 -27.23 -36.76 -73.06
C MET A 1 -26.29 -35.93 -72.21
N SER A 2 -26.87 -35.12 -71.32
CA SER A 2 -26.17 -34.04 -70.62
C SER A 2 -25.59 -34.55 -69.31
N SER A 3 -24.29 -34.35 -69.14
CA SER A 3 -23.53 -34.69 -67.94
C SER A 3 -23.81 -33.65 -66.84
N SER A 4 -24.47 -34.06 -65.75
CA SER A 4 -24.66 -33.22 -64.56
C SER A 4 -23.54 -33.46 -63.55
N ILE A 5 -22.87 -32.37 -63.17
CA ILE A 5 -21.88 -32.27 -62.11
C ILE A 5 -22.64 -32.24 -60.77
N LEU A 6 -22.20 -33.05 -59.79
CA LEU A 6 -22.69 -33.04 -58.42
C LEU A 6 -22.02 -31.89 -57.65
N GLU A 7 -22.79 -30.88 -57.27
CA GLU A 7 -22.43 -29.90 -56.24
C GLU A 7 -22.78 -30.46 -54.85
N SER A 8 -21.81 -30.41 -53.95
CA SER A 8 -21.97 -30.74 -52.53
C SER A 8 -22.50 -29.52 -51.77
N GLU A 9 -23.71 -29.62 -51.21
CA GLU A 9 -24.27 -28.63 -50.28
C GLU A 9 -23.56 -28.70 -48.91
N GLU A 10 -22.83 -27.64 -48.55
CA GLU A 10 -22.35 -27.41 -47.19
C GLU A 10 -23.49 -26.86 -46.32
N LEU A 11 -23.91 -27.63 -45.31
CA LEU A 11 -24.80 -27.18 -44.24
C LEU A 11 -24.05 -26.23 -43.30
N PRO A 12 -24.55 -25.01 -43.01
CA PRO A 12 -23.91 -24.12 -42.06
C PRO A 12 -24.09 -24.64 -40.63
N LEU A 13 -22.97 -25.03 -40.01
CA LEU A 13 -22.83 -25.27 -38.58
C LEU A 13 -23.23 -24.00 -37.81
N SER A 14 -24.45 -23.98 -37.27
CA SER A 14 -24.85 -22.96 -36.30
C SER A 14 -24.18 -23.25 -34.96
N VAL A 15 -22.98 -22.69 -34.78
CA VAL A 15 -22.36 -22.57 -33.47
C VAL A 15 -23.20 -21.57 -32.68
N THR A 16 -24.17 -22.08 -31.94
CA THR A 16 -24.88 -21.30 -30.93
C THR A 16 -23.89 -21.02 -29.81
N SER A 17 -23.24 -19.86 -29.89
CA SER A 17 -22.53 -19.26 -28.77
C SER A 17 -23.56 -19.00 -27.66
N GLN A 18 -23.72 -19.96 -26.76
CA GLN A 18 -24.29 -19.69 -25.44
C GLN A 18 -23.29 -18.82 -24.69
N THR A 19 -23.42 -17.50 -24.81
CA THR A 19 -22.92 -16.57 -23.81
C THR A 19 -23.63 -16.93 -22.50
N GLN A 20 -22.97 -17.73 -21.66
CA GLN A 20 -23.31 -17.75 -20.25
C GLN A 20 -23.03 -16.34 -19.73
N ASP A 21 -24.09 -15.56 -19.50
CA ASP A 21 -24.06 -14.40 -18.62
C ASP A 21 -23.61 -14.90 -17.24
N THR A 22 -22.31 -14.97 -16.99
CA THR A 22 -21.78 -15.17 -15.65
C THR A 22 -22.16 -13.94 -14.84
N LYS A 23 -23.24 -14.07 -14.07
CA LYS A 23 -23.78 -13.03 -13.20
C LYS A 23 -22.70 -12.58 -12.20
N GLN A 24 -22.07 -11.46 -12.48
CA GLN A 24 -21.06 -10.85 -11.62
C GLN A 24 -21.68 -10.53 -10.24
N LEU A 25 -21.02 -10.97 -9.16
CA LEU A 25 -21.45 -10.68 -7.80
C LEU A 25 -21.01 -9.28 -7.40
N PRO A 26 -21.89 -8.47 -6.77
CA PRO A 26 -21.50 -7.17 -6.25
C PRO A 26 -20.51 -7.32 -5.09
N SER A 27 -19.55 -6.41 -4.99
CA SER A 27 -18.72 -6.27 -3.79
C SER A 27 -19.60 -5.98 -2.58
N GLY A 28 -19.29 -6.59 -1.44
CA GLY A 28 -20.09 -6.41 -0.22
C GLY A 28 -21.26 -7.38 -0.08
N GLY A 29 -21.27 -8.47 -0.85
CA GLY A 29 -22.29 -9.53 -0.77
C GLY A 29 -23.64 -9.16 -1.40
N LEU A 30 -24.58 -10.12 -1.37
CA LEU A 30 -25.86 -10.03 -2.07
C LEU A 30 -26.95 -9.21 -1.36
N ASP A 31 -26.82 -8.97 -0.06
CA ASP A 31 -27.81 -8.22 0.72
C ASP A 31 -27.86 -6.75 0.28
N PRO A 32 -28.97 -6.22 -0.25
CA PRO A 32 -29.02 -4.83 -0.72
C PRO A 32 -28.92 -3.79 0.40
N GLU A 33 -29.23 -4.15 1.64
CA GLU A 33 -29.29 -3.22 2.79
C GLU A 33 -28.04 -3.26 3.66
N ARG A 34 -27.14 -4.23 3.43
CA ARG A 34 -25.89 -4.40 4.19
C ARG A 34 -24.71 -4.60 3.26
N PHE A 35 -23.54 -4.16 3.70
CA PHE A 35 -22.30 -4.45 2.98
C PHE A 35 -21.42 -5.37 3.82
N ASP A 36 -21.17 -6.58 3.30
CA ASP A 36 -20.28 -7.55 3.92
C ASP A 36 -18.82 -7.29 3.54
N TRP A 37 -18.02 -6.83 4.50
CA TRP A 37 -16.60 -6.56 4.31
C TRP A 37 -15.79 -7.81 3.99
N HIS A 38 -16.29 -9.02 4.23
CA HIS A 38 -15.58 -10.25 3.87
C HIS A 38 -15.73 -10.58 2.37
N GLU A 39 -16.84 -10.18 1.75
CA GLU A 39 -17.16 -10.48 0.35
C GLU A 39 -16.56 -9.43 -0.61
N VAL A 40 -15.26 -9.15 -0.44
CA VAL A 40 -14.48 -8.14 -1.17
C VAL A 40 -13.02 -8.57 -1.36
N TRP A 41 -12.42 -8.19 -2.49
CA TRP A 41 -10.98 -8.32 -2.71
C TRP A 41 -10.18 -7.18 -2.05
N TYR A 42 -9.18 -7.51 -1.24
CA TYR A 42 -8.28 -6.52 -0.62
C TYR A 42 -6.84 -6.66 -1.12
N PRO A 43 -6.16 -5.56 -1.51
CA PRO A 43 -4.73 -5.61 -1.75
C PRO A 43 -3.99 -5.83 -0.43
N VAL A 44 -3.07 -6.79 -0.37
CA VAL A 44 -2.30 -7.10 0.85
C VAL A 44 -0.81 -6.79 0.71
N HIS A 45 -0.29 -6.79 -0.52
CA HIS A 45 1.10 -6.47 -0.82
C HIS A 45 1.27 -5.97 -2.26
N TYR A 46 2.29 -5.14 -2.52
CA TYR A 46 2.84 -5.00 -3.87
C TYR A 46 3.70 -6.22 -4.20
N ILE A 47 3.57 -6.77 -5.41
CA ILE A 47 4.33 -7.96 -5.81
C ILE A 47 5.83 -7.72 -5.86
N GLU A 48 6.24 -6.47 -6.10
CA GLU A 48 7.65 -6.05 -6.14
C GLU A 48 8.31 -5.99 -4.75
N ASP A 49 7.54 -6.13 -3.67
CA ASP A 49 8.04 -6.19 -2.30
C ASP A 49 7.97 -7.61 -1.69
N LEU A 50 7.49 -8.60 -2.46
CA LEU A 50 7.45 -10.00 -2.04
C LEU A 50 8.66 -10.79 -2.57
N ASP A 51 9.19 -11.67 -1.74
CA ASP A 51 10.26 -12.61 -2.11
C ASP A 51 9.67 -14.01 -2.30
N LYS A 52 9.84 -14.58 -3.50
CA LYS A 52 9.32 -15.92 -3.84
C LYS A 52 9.93 -17.05 -3.02
N SER A 53 11.06 -16.82 -2.35
CA SER A 53 11.73 -17.79 -1.49
C SER A 53 11.29 -17.74 -0.02
N GLN A 54 10.48 -16.75 0.36
CA GLN A 54 10.12 -16.48 1.75
C GLN A 54 8.62 -16.60 2.00
N LEU A 55 8.26 -16.93 3.24
CA LEU A 55 6.91 -16.79 3.73
C LEU A 55 6.71 -15.37 4.24
N THR A 56 5.57 -14.75 3.93
CA THR A 56 5.25 -13.38 4.34
C THR A 56 3.97 -13.37 5.15
N ARG A 57 4.04 -12.92 6.41
CA ARG A 57 2.86 -12.73 7.26
C ARG A 57 2.17 -11.40 6.93
N PHE A 58 0.84 -11.44 6.88
CA PHE A 58 -0.02 -10.26 6.89
C PHE A 58 -1.21 -10.51 7.82
N THR A 59 -1.90 -9.46 8.25
CA THR A 59 -3.16 -9.59 8.99
C THR A 59 -4.23 -8.82 8.22
N LEU A 60 -5.30 -9.51 7.85
CA LEU A 60 -6.43 -8.98 7.11
C LEU A 60 -7.70 -9.20 7.94
N LEU A 61 -8.40 -8.11 8.29
CA LEU A 61 -9.63 -8.19 9.10
C LEU A 61 -9.43 -9.02 10.39
N GLU A 62 -8.39 -8.69 11.18
CA GLU A 62 -7.96 -9.39 12.40
C GLU A 62 -7.51 -10.85 12.23
N ARG A 63 -7.54 -11.37 10.99
CA ARG A 63 -7.10 -12.73 10.68
C ARG A 63 -5.67 -12.72 10.15
N ASP A 64 -4.78 -13.40 10.85
CA ASP A 64 -3.42 -13.63 10.37
C ASP A 64 -3.42 -14.58 9.17
N ILE A 65 -2.68 -14.20 8.13
CA ILE A 65 -2.51 -14.95 6.90
C ILE A 65 -1.02 -15.10 6.56
N VAL A 66 -0.67 -16.23 5.94
CA VAL A 66 0.65 -16.47 5.36
C VAL A 66 0.55 -16.43 3.85
N ILE A 67 1.38 -15.59 3.23
CA ILE A 67 1.52 -15.42 1.79
C ILE A 67 2.81 -16.10 1.34
N TRP A 68 2.75 -16.88 0.26
CA TRP A 68 3.90 -17.59 -0.26
C TRP A 68 3.78 -17.86 -1.77
N TRP A 69 4.91 -18.13 -2.42
CA TRP A 69 4.94 -18.43 -3.85
C TRP A 69 4.87 -19.94 -4.09
N ASP A 70 3.79 -20.39 -4.71
CA ASP A 70 3.66 -21.76 -5.19
C ASP A 70 4.37 -21.89 -6.54
N SER A 71 5.54 -22.52 -6.53
CA SER A 71 6.36 -22.69 -7.72
C SER A 71 5.80 -23.72 -8.71
N LYS A 72 4.92 -24.62 -8.28
CA LYS A 72 4.29 -25.60 -9.18
C LYS A 72 3.22 -24.94 -10.04
N GLU A 73 2.41 -24.09 -9.41
CA GLU A 73 1.29 -23.38 -10.06
C GLU A 73 1.67 -21.97 -10.54
N GLN A 74 2.91 -21.54 -10.29
CA GLN A 74 3.44 -20.22 -10.65
C GLN A 74 2.52 -19.08 -10.17
N MET A 75 2.04 -19.16 -8.92
CA MET A 75 1.13 -18.17 -8.36
C MET A 75 1.35 -17.93 -6.87
N TRP A 76 1.01 -16.72 -6.43
CA TRP A 76 0.97 -16.38 -5.01
C TRP A 76 -0.23 -17.07 -4.35
N ARG A 77 0.00 -17.70 -3.20
CA ARG A 77 -1.02 -18.34 -2.36
C ARG A 77 -1.13 -17.61 -1.03
N ALA A 78 -2.30 -17.66 -0.42
CA ALA A 78 -2.55 -17.13 0.92
C ALA A 78 -3.33 -18.15 1.74
N PHE A 79 -2.84 -18.51 2.92
CA PHE A 79 -3.53 -19.38 3.87
C PHE A 79 -3.85 -18.62 5.16
N VAL A 80 -4.86 -19.07 5.90
CA VAL A 80 -4.95 -18.72 7.32
C VAL A 80 -3.67 -19.20 8.01
N ASP A 81 -3.04 -18.33 8.80
CA ASP A 81 -1.70 -18.55 9.36
C ASP A 81 -1.69 -19.48 10.58
N GLN A 82 -2.32 -20.64 10.48
CA GLN A 82 -2.44 -21.61 11.56
C GLN A 82 -2.38 -23.03 11.02
N CYS A 83 -1.42 -23.81 11.50
CA CYS A 83 -1.32 -25.22 11.18
C CYS A 83 -2.49 -25.99 11.82
N PRO A 84 -3.25 -26.81 11.06
CA PRO A 84 -4.39 -27.55 11.61
C PRO A 84 -4.00 -28.62 12.64
N HIS A 85 -2.73 -29.01 12.71
CA HIS A 85 -2.25 -29.99 13.67
C HIS A 85 -2.28 -29.45 15.11
N ARG A 86 -1.58 -28.33 15.37
CA ARG A 86 -1.42 -27.74 16.72
C ARG A 86 -1.34 -26.21 16.72
N LEU A 87 -1.94 -25.57 15.71
CA LEU A 87 -2.11 -24.11 15.60
C LEU A 87 -0.80 -23.30 15.55
N ALA A 88 0.33 -23.94 15.23
CA ALA A 88 1.58 -23.22 15.00
C ALA A 88 1.43 -22.24 13.82
N PRO A 89 1.99 -21.02 13.91
CA PRO A 89 2.00 -20.08 12.80
C PRO A 89 2.78 -20.70 11.63
N LEU A 90 2.14 -20.75 10.47
CA LEU A 90 2.72 -21.31 9.26
C LEU A 90 3.74 -20.35 8.64
N SER A 91 3.61 -19.05 8.87
CA SER A 91 4.52 -18.00 8.44
C SER A 91 5.92 -18.10 9.06
N GLU A 92 6.07 -18.80 10.18
CA GLU A 92 7.37 -19.15 10.79
C GLU A 92 8.01 -20.40 10.16
N GLY A 93 7.34 -20.99 9.16
CA GLY A 93 7.79 -22.18 8.43
C GLY A 93 8.75 -21.88 7.29
N ARG A 94 8.75 -22.78 6.29
CA ARG A 94 9.53 -22.63 5.07
C ARG A 94 8.79 -23.17 3.86
N ILE A 95 9.26 -22.81 2.67
CA ILE A 95 8.95 -23.55 1.44
C ILE A 95 10.00 -24.66 1.35
N ASN A 96 9.57 -25.93 1.40
CA ASN A 96 10.49 -27.06 1.39
C ASN A 96 10.99 -27.40 -0.03
N GLU A 97 11.84 -28.42 -0.12
CA GLU A 97 12.52 -28.84 -1.35
C GLU A 97 11.53 -29.28 -2.45
N ASP A 98 10.33 -29.73 -2.06
CA ASP A 98 9.26 -30.14 -2.95
C ASP A 98 8.34 -28.98 -3.37
N GLY A 99 8.66 -27.74 -2.95
CA GLY A 99 7.85 -26.55 -3.23
C GLY A 99 6.55 -26.48 -2.45
N LEU A 100 6.46 -27.15 -1.30
CA LEU A 100 5.29 -27.14 -0.41
C LEU A 100 5.52 -26.19 0.76
N LEU A 101 4.44 -25.61 1.31
CA LEU A 101 4.54 -24.89 2.57
C LEU A 101 4.69 -25.91 3.70
N GLU A 102 5.78 -25.84 4.44
CA GLU A 102 6.12 -26.76 5.53
C GLU A 102 6.01 -26.05 6.89
N CYS A 103 5.20 -26.62 7.78
CA CYS A 103 5.03 -26.14 9.14
C CYS A 103 6.34 -26.30 9.94
N PRO A 104 6.80 -25.27 10.67
CA PRO A 104 8.07 -25.30 11.40
C PRO A 104 8.06 -26.26 12.58
N TYR A 105 6.89 -26.68 13.06
CA TYR A 105 6.79 -27.47 14.28
C TYR A 105 7.03 -28.96 14.03
N HIS A 106 6.27 -29.57 13.11
CA HIS A 106 6.32 -31.02 12.89
C HIS A 106 6.53 -31.39 11.42
N GLY A 107 6.85 -30.43 10.56
CA GLY A 107 7.12 -30.70 9.13
C GLY A 107 5.89 -31.15 8.33
N TRP A 108 4.67 -30.89 8.81
CA TRP A 108 3.47 -31.10 8.00
C TRP A 108 3.54 -30.17 6.80
N ALA A 109 3.39 -30.72 5.60
CA ALA A 109 3.53 -29.97 4.35
C ALA A 109 2.18 -29.84 3.63
N PHE A 110 1.94 -28.66 3.04
CA PHE A 110 0.68 -28.30 2.41
C PHE A 110 0.91 -27.84 0.97
N SER A 111 0.07 -28.31 0.04
CA SER A 111 0.05 -27.83 -1.34
C SER A 111 -0.66 -26.48 -1.46
N GLY A 112 -0.52 -25.79 -2.60
CA GLY A 112 -1.08 -24.46 -2.83
C GLY A 112 -2.60 -24.30 -2.67
N ASN A 113 -3.36 -25.37 -2.70
CA ASN A 113 -4.81 -25.39 -2.43
C ASN A 113 -5.15 -25.70 -0.95
N GLY A 114 -4.15 -25.78 -0.08
CA GLY A 114 -4.30 -26.06 1.35
C GLY A 114 -4.40 -27.53 1.74
N LYS A 115 -4.35 -28.48 0.79
CA LYS A 115 -4.37 -29.91 1.12
C LYS A 115 -3.09 -30.30 1.86
N CYS A 116 -3.24 -31.15 2.87
CA CYS A 116 -2.08 -31.80 3.49
C CYS A 116 -1.50 -32.80 2.51
N ASP A 117 -0.24 -32.60 2.13
CA ASP A 117 0.50 -33.48 1.24
C ASP A 117 1.24 -34.54 2.07
N ARG A 118 1.83 -34.13 3.21
CA ARG A 118 2.74 -34.97 3.97
C ARG A 118 2.61 -34.76 5.47
N ILE A 119 2.59 -35.88 6.18
CA ILE A 119 2.71 -35.97 7.65
C ILE A 119 3.94 -36.85 7.93
N PRO A 120 5.12 -36.28 8.23
CA PRO A 120 6.35 -37.06 8.32
C PRO A 120 6.34 -38.13 9.43
N GLN A 121 5.55 -37.92 10.49
CA GLN A 121 5.47 -38.82 11.64
C GLN A 121 4.48 -39.97 11.46
N GLN A 122 3.75 -40.05 10.33
CA GLN A 122 2.79 -41.13 10.12
C GLN A 122 3.49 -42.41 9.66
N VAL A 123 2.98 -43.57 10.11
CA VAL A 123 3.45 -44.88 9.66
C VAL A 123 3.16 -45.04 8.16
N PRO A 124 4.09 -45.58 7.35
CA PRO A 124 3.85 -45.86 5.93
C PRO A 124 2.56 -46.65 5.71
N GLY A 125 1.75 -46.22 4.74
CA GLY A 125 0.46 -46.85 4.39
C GLY A 125 -0.76 -46.23 5.06
N ASN A 126 -0.59 -45.45 6.14
CA ASN A 126 -1.66 -44.61 6.67
C ASN A 126 -1.96 -43.44 5.73
N LYS A 127 -3.16 -42.87 5.88
CA LYS A 127 -3.71 -41.82 5.00
C LYS A 127 -4.29 -40.64 5.78
N ALA A 128 -3.65 -40.23 6.87
CA ALA A 128 -4.20 -39.18 7.73
C ALA A 128 -4.26 -37.82 7.00
N GLU A 129 -3.36 -37.60 6.04
CA GLU A 129 -3.30 -36.42 5.18
C GLU A 129 -4.54 -36.25 4.28
N VAL A 130 -5.29 -37.32 4.01
CA VAL A 130 -6.52 -37.28 3.19
C VAL A 130 -7.70 -36.68 3.97
N SER A 131 -7.60 -36.58 5.31
CA SER A 131 -8.64 -35.96 6.12
C SER A 131 -8.78 -34.47 5.83
N GLN A 132 -10.00 -33.97 5.70
CA GLN A 132 -10.24 -32.52 5.62
C GLN A 132 -9.75 -31.76 6.85
N ARG A 133 -9.67 -32.43 8.01
CA ARG A 133 -9.10 -31.87 9.24
C ARG A 133 -7.59 -31.68 9.18
N ALA A 134 -6.91 -32.31 8.22
CA ALA A 134 -5.49 -32.12 7.98
C ALA A 134 -5.22 -30.94 7.05
N CYS A 135 -6.22 -30.44 6.30
CA CYS A 135 -6.05 -29.32 5.38
C CYS A 135 -5.94 -27.98 6.12
N VAL A 136 -5.13 -27.07 5.58
CA VAL A 136 -5.13 -25.67 5.98
C VAL A 136 -6.15 -24.89 5.17
N THR A 137 -6.79 -23.89 5.77
CA THR A 137 -7.74 -23.01 5.08
C THR A 137 -7.00 -22.12 4.07
N SER A 138 -7.24 -22.38 2.78
CA SER A 138 -6.73 -21.54 1.68
C SER A 138 -7.69 -20.41 1.35
N LEU A 139 -7.14 -19.22 1.09
CA LEU A 139 -7.87 -18.03 0.66
C LEU A 139 -7.60 -17.76 -0.82
N PRO A 140 -8.61 -17.40 -1.62
CA PRO A 140 -8.40 -16.99 -3.01
C PRO A 140 -7.44 -15.81 -3.12
N THR A 141 -6.58 -15.87 -4.13
CA THR A 141 -5.60 -14.82 -4.45
C THR A 141 -5.70 -14.44 -5.92
N THR A 142 -5.38 -13.18 -6.23
CA THR A 142 -5.19 -12.74 -7.61
C THR A 142 -4.20 -11.59 -7.68
N VAL A 143 -3.46 -11.47 -8.78
CA VAL A 143 -2.53 -10.37 -9.01
C VAL A 143 -3.13 -9.43 -10.05
N ARG A 144 -3.33 -8.17 -9.69
CA ARG A 144 -3.80 -7.12 -10.60
C ARG A 144 -3.03 -5.84 -10.36
N GLN A 145 -2.64 -5.18 -11.45
CA GLN A 145 -1.94 -3.89 -11.42
C GLN A 145 -0.74 -3.82 -10.45
N GLY A 146 0.04 -4.90 -10.37
CA GLY A 146 1.21 -4.99 -9.49
C GLY A 146 0.93 -5.24 -8.01
N MET A 147 -0.32 -5.49 -7.63
CA MET A 147 -0.73 -5.79 -6.25
C MET A 147 -1.26 -7.22 -6.15
N LEU A 148 -0.92 -7.89 -5.05
CA LEU A 148 -1.53 -9.14 -4.64
C LEU A 148 -2.81 -8.83 -3.87
N PHE A 149 -3.93 -9.36 -4.34
CA PHE A 149 -5.23 -9.30 -3.68
C PHE A 149 -5.57 -10.64 -3.02
N VAL A 150 -6.24 -10.57 -1.87
CA VAL A 150 -6.78 -11.71 -1.12
C VAL A 150 -8.27 -11.51 -0.92
N TYR A 151 -9.05 -12.58 -1.08
CA TYR A 151 -10.49 -12.61 -0.79
C TYR A 151 -10.74 -13.35 0.53
N PRO A 152 -11.22 -12.68 1.59
CA PRO A 152 -11.42 -13.30 2.91
C PRO A 152 -12.77 -14.00 3.08
N GLY A 153 -13.75 -13.73 2.20
CA GLY A 153 -15.09 -14.31 2.20
C GLY A 153 -15.16 -15.71 1.59
N SER A 154 -16.32 -16.09 1.06
CA SER A 154 -16.51 -17.41 0.47
C SER A 154 -15.67 -17.60 -0.81
N PRO A 155 -14.83 -18.65 -0.89
CA PRO A 155 -13.99 -18.89 -2.07
C PRO A 155 -14.76 -19.05 -3.39
N GLU A 156 -16.01 -19.53 -3.32
CA GLU A 156 -16.87 -19.70 -4.50
C GLU A 156 -17.35 -18.37 -5.10
N ASN A 157 -17.46 -17.33 -4.27
CA ASN A 157 -17.88 -16.00 -4.70
C ASN A 157 -16.73 -15.21 -5.32
N ALA A 158 -15.50 -15.46 -4.89
CA ALA A 158 -14.31 -14.71 -5.29
C ALA A 158 -14.14 -14.58 -6.81
N PHE A 159 -14.39 -15.65 -7.57
CA PHE A 159 -14.26 -15.65 -9.03
C PHE A 159 -15.34 -14.84 -9.75
N ASN A 160 -16.48 -14.60 -9.10
CA ASN A 160 -17.58 -13.79 -9.64
C ASN A 160 -17.56 -12.35 -9.08
N THR A 161 -16.76 -12.03 -8.06
CA THR A 161 -16.62 -10.67 -7.53
C THR A 161 -15.52 -9.88 -8.26
N LYS A 162 -15.83 -8.65 -8.69
CA LYS A 162 -14.85 -7.77 -9.37
C LYS A 162 -13.70 -7.42 -8.42
N VAL A 163 -12.45 -7.52 -8.89
CA VAL A 163 -11.29 -6.97 -8.19
C VAL A 163 -11.30 -5.45 -8.34
N PRO A 164 -11.23 -4.66 -7.25
CA PRO A 164 -11.24 -3.21 -7.33
C PRO A 164 -9.90 -2.72 -7.91
N VAL A 165 -9.94 -2.24 -9.14
CA VAL A 165 -8.79 -1.71 -9.89
C VAL A 165 -9.19 -0.41 -10.58
N VAL A 166 -8.18 0.35 -11.03
CA VAL A 166 -8.42 1.56 -11.83
C VAL A 166 -8.44 1.16 -13.29
N ASP A 167 -9.63 0.99 -13.87
CA ASP A 167 -9.83 0.42 -15.21
C ASP A 167 -9.04 1.18 -16.29
N ILE A 168 -8.96 2.52 -16.23
CA ILE A 168 -8.22 3.34 -17.21
C ILE A 168 -6.71 3.06 -17.26
N LEU A 169 -6.13 2.47 -16.21
CA LEU A 169 -4.71 2.05 -16.23
C LEU A 169 -4.50 0.77 -17.05
N ASP A 170 -5.52 -0.09 -17.14
CA ASP A 170 -5.48 -1.32 -17.94
C ASP A 170 -5.79 -1.03 -19.42
N GLU A 171 -6.57 0.02 -19.71
CA GLU A 171 -6.88 0.47 -21.07
C GLU A 171 -5.68 1.08 -21.81
N GLU A 172 -4.77 1.75 -21.08
CA GLU A 172 -3.62 2.45 -21.65
C GLU A 172 -2.29 2.10 -20.92
N PRO A 173 -1.87 0.83 -20.87
CA PRO A 173 -0.82 0.37 -19.95
C PRO A 173 0.55 1.04 -20.18
N GLU A 174 0.88 1.41 -21.42
CA GLU A 174 2.14 2.07 -21.75
C GLU A 174 2.12 3.60 -21.53
N GLY A 175 0.95 4.19 -21.29
CA GLY A 175 0.75 5.63 -21.16
C GLY A 175 1.09 6.20 -19.78
N TRP A 176 1.25 5.34 -18.77
CA TRP A 176 1.36 5.75 -17.37
C TRP A 176 2.74 5.47 -16.78
N VAL A 177 3.22 6.41 -15.95
CA VAL A 177 4.31 6.16 -15.00
C VAL A 177 3.72 6.18 -13.60
N CYS A 178 3.84 5.09 -12.85
CA CYS A 178 3.26 4.96 -11.52
C CYS A 178 4.34 5.05 -10.44
N LEU A 179 4.12 5.92 -9.45
CA LEU A 179 4.81 5.81 -8.16
C LEU A 179 3.90 5.10 -7.18
N ASN A 180 4.42 4.06 -6.53
CA ASN A 180 3.67 3.28 -5.57
C ASN A 180 4.35 3.36 -4.21
N THR A 181 3.57 3.43 -3.13
CA THR A 181 4.03 3.25 -1.75
C THR A 181 2.94 2.58 -0.93
N PHE A 182 3.32 1.94 0.16
CA PHE A 182 2.37 1.49 1.16
C PHE A 182 2.83 1.96 2.54
N ARG A 183 1.94 1.88 3.53
CA ARG A 183 2.31 2.06 4.93
C ARG A 183 1.24 1.45 5.83
N ASP A 184 1.66 0.83 6.93
CA ASP A 184 0.73 0.51 8.02
C ASP A 184 0.50 1.75 8.86
N ILE A 185 -0.77 2.06 9.08
CA ILE A 185 -1.23 3.33 9.61
C ILE A 185 -2.09 3.04 10.85
N PRO A 186 -1.87 3.73 11.98
CA PRO A 186 -2.48 3.42 13.27
C PRO A 186 -3.85 4.11 13.42
N TYR A 187 -4.73 3.92 12.45
CA TYR A 187 -6.15 4.27 12.56
C TYR A 187 -6.98 3.42 11.59
N ASP A 188 -8.30 3.41 11.79
CA ASP A 188 -9.23 2.63 11.00
C ASP A 188 -9.19 2.99 9.51
N ALA A 189 -9.46 1.99 8.65
CA ALA A 189 -9.54 2.17 7.20
C ALA A 189 -10.58 3.23 6.80
N LEU A 190 -11.67 3.37 7.55
CA LEU A 190 -12.69 4.41 7.34
C LEU A 190 -12.18 5.81 7.67
N THR A 191 -11.35 5.96 8.70
CA THR A 191 -10.69 7.23 9.04
C THR A 191 -9.72 7.63 7.93
N LEU A 192 -9.00 6.66 7.35
CA LEU A 192 -8.16 6.90 6.19
C LEU A 192 -8.99 7.35 4.98
N MET A 193 -10.07 6.63 4.64
CA MET A 193 -10.95 6.98 3.52
C MET A 193 -11.57 8.37 3.68
N GLU A 194 -12.03 8.72 4.89
CA GLU A 194 -12.53 10.06 5.21
C GLU A 194 -11.47 11.14 4.91
N ASN A 195 -10.23 10.94 5.37
CA ASN A 195 -9.14 11.88 5.15
C ASN A 195 -8.80 12.05 3.67
N VAL A 196 -8.67 10.97 2.90
CA VAL A 196 -8.29 11.08 1.49
C VAL A 196 -9.41 11.62 0.61
N LEU A 197 -10.67 11.49 1.03
CA LEU A 197 -11.82 12.09 0.33
C LEU A 197 -11.97 13.60 0.58
N ASP A 198 -11.46 14.10 1.71
CA ASP A 198 -11.42 15.53 2.01
C ASP A 198 -10.23 16.20 1.31
N THR A 199 -10.48 16.96 0.25
CA THR A 199 -9.40 17.66 -0.48
C THR A 199 -9.02 19.00 0.16
N SER A 200 -9.81 19.49 1.10
CA SER A 200 -9.68 20.83 1.68
C SER A 200 -8.49 20.94 2.64
N HIS A 201 -8.07 19.84 3.26
CA HIS A 201 -6.94 19.82 4.18
C HIS A 201 -5.58 19.96 3.48
N ILE A 202 -5.47 19.59 2.20
CA ILE A 202 -4.20 19.46 1.47
C ILE A 202 -3.33 20.74 1.54
N PRO A 203 -3.85 21.97 1.30
CA PRO A 203 -3.04 23.18 1.39
C PRO A 203 -2.47 23.46 2.79
N TYR A 204 -3.15 23.00 3.85
CA TYR A 204 -2.80 23.27 5.24
C TYR A 204 -1.96 22.17 5.88
N THR A 205 -2.46 20.93 5.86
CA THR A 205 -1.79 19.80 6.50
C THR A 205 -0.46 19.48 5.83
N HIS A 206 -0.43 19.55 4.50
CA HIS A 206 0.75 19.29 3.68
C HIS A 206 1.48 20.58 3.28
N HIS A 207 1.32 21.67 4.04
CA HIS A 207 2.03 22.90 3.76
C HIS A 207 3.55 22.69 3.81
N ARG A 208 4.25 23.09 2.73
CA ARG A 208 5.71 22.90 2.51
C ARG A 208 6.14 21.46 2.21
N THR A 209 5.18 20.55 2.00
CA THR A 209 5.44 19.24 1.38
C THR A 209 4.83 19.22 -0.01
N VAL A 210 3.57 18.79 -0.16
CA VAL A 210 2.85 18.76 -1.45
C VAL A 210 1.84 19.90 -1.60
N GLY A 211 1.52 20.59 -0.51
CA GLY A 211 0.56 21.69 -0.42
C GLY A 211 1.18 23.06 -0.13
N ASN A 212 0.41 24.10 -0.43
CA ASN A 212 0.73 25.48 -0.07
C ASN A 212 -0.53 26.21 0.40
N ARG A 213 -0.57 26.69 1.65
CA ARG A 213 -1.73 27.37 2.24
C ARG A 213 -2.17 28.61 1.48
N ALA A 214 -1.26 29.27 0.74
CA ALA A 214 -1.59 30.41 -0.12
C ALA A 214 -2.48 30.03 -1.32
N ASN A 215 -2.54 28.74 -1.67
CA ASN A 215 -3.33 28.21 -2.78
C ASN A 215 -4.75 27.79 -2.36
N VAL A 216 -5.16 28.05 -1.11
CA VAL A 216 -6.52 27.75 -0.65
C VAL A 216 -7.56 28.46 -1.52
N SER A 217 -8.67 27.77 -1.77
CA SER A 217 -9.84 28.25 -2.49
C SER A 217 -11.08 27.54 -1.94
N PRO A 218 -12.29 28.10 -2.15
CA PRO A 218 -13.53 27.37 -1.91
C PRO A 218 -13.53 26.02 -2.64
N VAL A 219 -14.09 24.99 -2.00
CA VAL A 219 -14.24 23.65 -2.55
C VAL A 219 -15.73 23.38 -2.70
N GLU A 220 -16.22 23.42 -3.93
CA GLU A 220 -17.63 23.20 -4.28
C GLU A 220 -17.78 21.79 -4.84
N LEU A 221 -17.96 20.81 -3.95
CA LEU A 221 -18.14 19.41 -4.33
C LEU A 221 -19.59 19.12 -4.75
N GLU A 222 -19.75 18.19 -5.68
CA GLU A 222 -21.04 17.65 -6.11
C GLU A 222 -21.01 16.12 -6.14
N ILE A 223 -22.09 15.47 -5.71
CA ILE A 223 -22.29 14.02 -5.87
C ILE A 223 -22.96 13.76 -7.22
N VAL A 224 -22.34 12.90 -8.02
CA VAL A 224 -22.82 12.50 -9.35
C VAL A 224 -23.57 11.16 -9.29
N GLU A 225 -23.06 10.22 -8.50
CA GLU A 225 -23.59 8.87 -8.36
C GLU A 225 -23.32 8.39 -6.94
N SER A 226 -24.25 7.67 -6.31
CA SER A 226 -24.03 7.05 -5.01
C SER A 226 -24.86 5.78 -4.87
N GLY A 227 -24.31 4.77 -4.20
CA GLY A 227 -24.95 3.49 -3.98
C GLY A 227 -24.15 2.60 -3.03
N LYS A 228 -24.56 1.33 -2.93
CA LYS A 228 -23.89 0.34 -2.08
C LYS A 228 -22.41 0.16 -2.45
N TRP A 229 -22.10 0.23 -3.74
CA TRP A 229 -20.74 0.07 -4.30
C TRP A 229 -19.82 1.26 -4.08
N GLY A 230 -20.30 2.38 -3.53
CA GLY A 230 -19.55 3.61 -3.31
C GLY A 230 -20.21 4.82 -3.97
N PHE A 231 -19.43 5.84 -4.32
CA PHE A 231 -19.97 7.07 -4.92
C PHE A 231 -18.96 7.74 -5.85
N LYS A 232 -19.47 8.59 -6.74
CA LYS A 232 -18.68 9.49 -7.60
C LYS A 232 -19.06 10.92 -7.33
N GLY A 233 -18.08 11.80 -7.38
CA GLY A 233 -18.29 13.22 -7.27
C GLY A 233 -17.30 14.04 -8.09
N THR A 234 -17.59 15.32 -8.21
CA THR A 234 -16.79 16.27 -9.00
C THR A 234 -16.55 17.54 -8.22
N TRP A 235 -15.41 18.17 -8.50
CA TRP A 235 -15.11 19.56 -8.16
C TRP A 235 -14.74 20.28 -9.45
N ALA A 236 -15.65 21.13 -9.94
CA ALA A 236 -15.56 21.72 -11.28
C ALA A 236 -14.36 22.67 -11.42
N GLU A 237 -14.14 23.55 -10.44
CA GLU A 237 -12.98 24.44 -10.44
C GLU A 237 -11.71 23.66 -10.18
N GLY A 238 -11.75 22.70 -9.25
CA GLY A 238 -10.59 21.91 -8.88
C GLY A 238 -9.50 22.68 -8.13
N PRO A 239 -8.37 22.02 -7.83
CA PRO A 239 -7.40 22.54 -6.88
C PRO A 239 -6.58 23.71 -7.41
N ARG A 240 -5.94 24.43 -6.47
CA ARG A 240 -5.04 25.56 -6.73
C ARG A 240 -5.71 26.66 -7.57
N LYS A 241 -6.88 27.12 -7.13
CA LYS A 241 -7.64 28.21 -7.78
C LYS A 241 -7.91 27.92 -9.27
N GLY A 242 -8.20 26.66 -9.59
CA GLY A 242 -8.48 26.22 -10.95
C GLY A 242 -7.30 25.91 -11.86
N THR A 243 -6.05 26.12 -11.41
CA THR A 243 -4.88 25.89 -12.25
C THR A 243 -4.65 24.42 -12.62
N LEU A 244 -5.17 23.49 -11.81
CA LEU A 244 -5.11 22.05 -12.10
C LEU A 244 -6.33 21.50 -12.82
N GLY A 245 -7.33 22.34 -13.11
CA GLY A 245 -8.58 21.95 -13.76
C GLY A 245 -9.49 21.11 -12.87
N ARG A 246 -10.63 20.70 -13.45
CA ARG A 246 -11.64 19.86 -12.81
C ARG A 246 -11.03 18.62 -12.18
N GLN A 247 -11.51 18.29 -10.98
CA GLN A 247 -11.18 17.06 -10.27
C GLN A 247 -12.40 16.14 -10.20
N ASP A 248 -12.27 14.94 -10.74
CA ASP A 248 -13.27 13.88 -10.54
C ASP A 248 -12.78 12.93 -9.44
N THR A 249 -13.70 12.48 -8.59
CA THR A 249 -13.41 11.59 -7.47
C THR A 249 -14.31 10.37 -7.53
N THR A 250 -13.71 9.19 -7.41
CA THR A 250 -14.44 7.93 -7.30
C THR A 250 -14.07 7.26 -5.98
N PHE A 251 -15.08 6.90 -5.19
CA PHE A 251 -14.97 5.99 -4.06
C PHE A 251 -15.60 4.65 -4.45
N ILE A 252 -14.83 3.57 -4.32
CA ILE A 252 -15.30 2.19 -4.45
C ILE A 252 -15.23 1.54 -3.07
N ALA A 253 -16.39 1.09 -2.61
CA ALA A 253 -16.52 0.47 -1.30
C ALA A 253 -15.70 -0.83 -1.19
N PRO A 254 -15.14 -1.13 0.00
CA PRO A 254 -15.23 -0.31 1.21
C PRO A 254 -14.02 0.59 1.43
N GLY A 255 -12.96 0.47 0.61
CA GLY A 255 -11.65 1.00 0.95
C GLY A 255 -10.81 1.42 -0.24
N MET A 256 -11.41 1.77 -1.38
CA MET A 256 -10.67 2.31 -2.51
C MET A 256 -11.22 3.68 -2.89
N MET A 257 -10.33 4.62 -3.19
CA MET A 257 -10.72 5.85 -3.85
C MET A 257 -9.66 6.30 -4.84
N TRP A 258 -10.06 7.13 -5.80
CA TRP A 258 -9.11 7.91 -6.56
C TRP A 258 -9.63 9.28 -6.96
N HIS A 259 -8.70 10.21 -7.10
CA HIS A 259 -8.89 11.47 -7.79
C HIS A 259 -8.29 11.41 -9.18
N ASP A 260 -8.99 11.98 -10.17
CA ASP A 260 -8.53 12.16 -11.53
C ASP A 260 -8.48 13.65 -11.86
N LEU A 261 -7.29 14.12 -12.25
CA LEU A 261 -6.98 15.51 -12.52
C LEU A 261 -6.32 15.61 -13.88
N THR A 262 -6.87 16.45 -14.76
CA THR A 262 -6.22 16.79 -16.03
C THR A 262 -5.86 18.27 -16.06
N SER A 263 -4.56 18.56 -16.02
CA SER A 263 -4.05 19.92 -16.11
C SER A 263 -3.31 20.14 -17.43
N LYS A 264 -3.38 21.37 -17.96
CA LYS A 264 -2.64 21.74 -19.17
C LYS A 264 -1.11 21.69 -18.97
N GLN A 265 -0.65 21.90 -17.74
CA GLN A 265 0.79 21.97 -17.40
C GLN A 265 1.42 20.62 -17.11
N PHE A 266 0.74 19.74 -16.36
CA PHE A 266 1.31 18.49 -15.84
C PHE A 266 0.75 17.23 -16.52
N GLY A 267 -0.17 17.39 -17.48
CA GLY A 267 -0.89 16.27 -18.08
C GLY A 267 -1.97 15.73 -17.14
N ARG A 268 -2.26 14.43 -17.25
CA ARG A 268 -3.26 13.74 -16.43
C ARG A 268 -2.57 13.02 -15.27
N THR A 269 -3.08 13.21 -14.06
CA THR A 269 -2.55 12.62 -12.83
C THR A 269 -3.68 11.98 -12.05
N LEU A 270 -3.44 10.78 -11.55
CA LEU A 270 -4.34 10.12 -10.61
C LEU A 270 -3.67 10.03 -9.24
N THR A 271 -4.47 10.17 -8.20
CA THR A 271 -4.11 9.78 -6.83
C THR A 271 -5.04 8.68 -6.43
N VAL A 272 -4.52 7.46 -6.27
CA VAL A 272 -5.30 6.26 -5.95
C VAL A 272 -4.89 5.78 -4.58
N VAL A 273 -5.85 5.57 -3.68
CA VAL A 273 -5.60 5.06 -2.33
C VAL A 273 -6.47 3.83 -2.08
N TYR A 274 -5.86 2.78 -1.54
CA TYR A 274 -6.54 1.65 -0.95
C TYR A 274 -6.29 1.63 0.57
N ALA A 275 -7.32 1.40 1.35
CA ALA A 275 -7.27 1.14 2.78
C ALA A 275 -7.68 -0.31 3.03
N THR A 276 -6.71 -1.13 3.45
CA THR A 276 -6.93 -2.53 3.80
C THR A 276 -6.98 -2.67 5.32
N PRO A 277 -8.12 -3.04 5.91
CA PRO A 277 -8.24 -3.18 7.36
C PRO A 277 -7.33 -4.28 7.89
N ILE A 278 -6.49 -3.96 8.88
CA ILE A 278 -5.64 -4.92 9.58
C ILE A 278 -6.33 -5.33 10.88
N ARG A 279 -6.63 -4.36 11.76
CA ARG A 279 -7.29 -4.52 13.07
C ARG A 279 -8.08 -3.25 13.42
N LYS A 280 -8.88 -3.27 14.48
CA LYS A 280 -9.48 -2.04 15.01
C LYS A 280 -8.41 -1.00 15.37
N GLY A 281 -8.46 0.17 14.73
CA GLY A 281 -7.48 1.24 14.85
C GLY A 281 -6.19 1.01 14.06
N GLU A 282 -6.18 0.11 13.08
CA GLU A 282 -5.00 -0.18 12.24
C GLU A 282 -5.39 -0.61 10.82
N CYS A 283 -4.82 0.03 9.80
CA CYS A 283 -4.99 -0.36 8.41
C CYS A 283 -3.70 -0.26 7.60
N ARG A 284 -3.62 -0.94 6.46
CA ARG A 284 -2.58 -0.70 5.47
C ARG A 284 -3.11 0.23 4.39
N LEU A 285 -2.42 1.35 4.22
CA LEU A 285 -2.54 2.21 3.05
C LEU A 285 -1.72 1.63 1.90
N PHE A 286 -2.31 1.59 0.69
CA PHE A 286 -1.58 1.53 -0.57
C PHE A 286 -1.89 2.78 -1.37
N ALA A 287 -0.87 3.57 -1.70
CA ALA A 287 -1.01 4.76 -2.51
C ALA A 287 -0.31 4.57 -3.86
N ARG A 288 -1.02 4.89 -4.93
CA ARG A 288 -0.50 4.88 -6.30
C ARG A 288 -0.71 6.26 -6.89
N PHE A 289 0.32 6.76 -7.55
CA PHE A 289 0.30 8.02 -8.26
C PHE A 289 0.62 7.77 -9.74
N PRO A 290 -0.37 7.39 -10.57
CA PRO A 290 -0.22 7.34 -12.01
C PRO A 290 -0.11 8.73 -12.63
N PHE A 291 0.93 8.94 -13.46
CA PHE A 291 1.15 10.16 -14.22
C PHE A 291 1.18 9.86 -15.72
N LYS A 292 0.39 10.61 -16.50
CA LYS A 292 0.44 10.66 -17.96
C LYS A 292 0.90 12.06 -18.36
N PHE A 293 2.21 12.20 -18.51
CA PHE A 293 2.86 13.47 -18.81
C PHE A 293 2.67 13.88 -20.27
N SER A 294 2.54 15.19 -20.51
CA SER A 294 2.47 15.76 -21.87
C SER A 294 3.77 15.63 -22.66
N SER A 295 4.91 15.37 -21.99
CA SER A 295 6.21 15.09 -22.60
C SER A 295 6.88 13.88 -21.96
N LYS A 296 7.77 13.21 -22.69
CA LYS A 296 8.43 11.98 -22.22
C LYS A 296 9.50 12.23 -21.13
N LEU A 297 10.09 13.43 -21.08
CA LEU A 297 11.22 13.74 -20.21
C LEU A 297 10.93 13.53 -18.71
N PRO A 298 9.85 14.09 -18.11
CA PRO A 298 9.55 13.86 -16.70
C PRO A 298 9.38 12.37 -16.34
N GLY A 299 8.73 11.61 -17.23
CA GLY A 299 8.56 10.17 -17.05
C GLY A 299 9.89 9.41 -17.01
N ILE A 300 10.89 9.82 -17.80
CA ILE A 300 12.23 9.21 -17.78
C ILE A 300 12.92 9.46 -16.43
N PHE A 301 12.95 10.71 -15.97
CA PHE A 301 13.55 11.04 -14.66
C PHE A 301 12.86 10.30 -13.52
N LEU A 302 11.54 10.16 -13.60
CA LEU A 302 10.76 9.46 -12.58
C LEU A 302 11.07 7.96 -12.55
N LYS A 303 11.23 7.32 -13.72
CA LYS A 303 11.64 5.91 -13.83
C LYS A 303 13.07 5.66 -13.37
N LEU A 304 13.97 6.63 -13.51
CA LEU A 304 15.36 6.54 -13.04
C LEU A 304 15.50 6.79 -11.53
N THR A 305 14.50 7.41 -10.91
CA THR A 305 14.53 7.70 -9.47
C THR A 305 14.30 6.41 -8.68
N PRO A 306 15.23 6.02 -7.78
CA PRO A 306 15.04 4.83 -6.95
C PRO A 306 13.76 4.92 -6.10
N ARG A 307 12.98 3.84 -6.03
CA ARG A 307 11.73 3.77 -5.25
C ARG A 307 11.92 4.23 -3.80
N TRP A 308 12.96 3.78 -3.11
CA TRP A 308 13.22 4.19 -1.72
C TRP A 308 13.34 5.71 -1.56
N TYR A 309 13.83 6.43 -2.57
CA TYR A 309 14.03 7.87 -2.51
C TYR A 309 12.68 8.61 -2.56
N SER A 310 11.77 8.21 -3.46
CA SER A 310 10.41 8.76 -3.49
C SER A 310 9.63 8.38 -2.23
N HIS A 311 9.82 7.16 -1.72
CA HIS A 311 9.17 6.68 -0.49
C HIS A 311 9.48 7.55 0.72
N ILE A 312 10.72 8.07 0.86
CA ILE A 312 11.08 8.96 1.98
C ILE A 312 10.17 10.21 2.00
N GLY A 313 9.94 10.82 0.84
CA GLY A 313 9.04 11.97 0.70
C GLY A 313 7.59 11.59 0.95
N GLN A 314 7.13 10.49 0.35
CA GLN A 314 5.73 10.03 0.48
C GLN A 314 5.38 9.64 1.92
N ASN A 315 6.28 8.95 2.64
CA ASN A 315 6.09 8.66 4.06
C ASN A 315 5.98 9.95 4.89
N SER A 316 6.80 10.97 4.57
CA SER A 316 6.73 12.26 5.27
C SER A 316 5.38 12.96 5.08
N VAL A 317 4.73 12.79 3.91
CA VAL A 317 3.36 13.30 3.67
C VAL A 317 2.35 12.55 4.52
N LEU A 318 2.40 11.22 4.59
CA LEU A 318 1.48 10.43 5.42
C LEU A 318 1.62 10.74 6.92
N GLU A 319 2.83 11.04 7.37
CA GLU A 319 3.12 11.45 8.76
C GLU A 319 2.53 12.82 9.11
N ASP A 320 2.28 13.68 8.11
CA ASP A 320 1.65 14.97 8.34
C ASP A 320 0.22 14.79 8.90
N ASP A 321 -0.52 13.78 8.43
CA ASP A 321 -1.90 13.52 8.87
C ASP A 321 -1.97 12.68 10.14
N GLN A 322 -1.06 11.70 10.21
CA GLN A 322 -1.27 10.53 11.04
C GLN A 322 -1.54 10.82 12.52
N ILE A 323 -0.82 11.80 13.08
CA ILE A 323 -0.91 12.09 14.51
C ILE A 323 -2.31 12.57 14.88
N PHE A 324 -2.88 13.52 14.14
CA PHE A 324 -4.18 14.05 14.52
C PHE A 324 -5.31 13.09 14.12
N LEU A 325 -5.17 12.33 13.02
CA LEU A 325 -6.18 11.33 12.63
C LEU A 325 -6.31 10.22 13.68
N HIS A 326 -5.18 9.78 14.24
CA HIS A 326 -5.15 8.82 15.35
C HIS A 326 -5.95 9.32 16.57
N HIS A 327 -5.88 10.60 16.90
CA HIS A 327 -6.68 11.17 17.98
C HIS A 327 -8.14 11.43 17.56
N GLN A 328 -8.36 11.90 16.33
CA GLN A 328 -9.68 12.26 15.80
C GLN A 328 -10.65 11.07 15.81
N GLU A 329 -10.22 9.88 15.37
CA GLU A 329 -11.09 8.70 15.37
C GLU A 329 -11.53 8.29 16.79
N ARG A 330 -10.65 8.46 17.79
CA ARG A 330 -10.95 8.16 19.20
C ARG A 330 -11.93 9.17 19.77
N TYR A 331 -11.81 10.43 19.39
CA TYR A 331 -12.80 11.45 19.77
C TYR A 331 -14.15 11.20 19.10
N LEU A 332 -14.17 10.72 17.86
CA LEU A 332 -15.40 10.31 17.20
C LEU A 332 -16.03 9.11 17.90
N GLU A 333 -15.26 8.07 18.24
CA GLU A 333 -15.74 6.90 18.97
C GLU A 333 -16.36 7.30 20.33
N GLN A 334 -15.68 8.16 21.10
CA GLN A 334 -16.20 8.71 22.36
C GLN A 334 -17.49 9.52 22.20
N ARG A 335 -17.71 10.12 21.02
CA ARG A 335 -18.93 10.87 20.68
C ARG A 335 -20.02 10.00 20.06
N GLY A 336 -19.89 8.68 20.12
CA GLY A 336 -20.90 7.71 19.63
C GLY A 336 -20.65 7.19 18.22
N GLY A 337 -19.44 7.35 17.69
CA GLY A 337 -19.02 6.77 16.42
C GLY A 337 -19.77 7.30 15.20
N SER A 338 -19.76 6.53 14.11
CA SER A 338 -20.41 6.92 12.85
C SER A 338 -21.90 7.19 13.01
N ALA A 339 -22.61 6.46 13.88
CA ALA A 339 -24.04 6.67 14.10
C ALA A 339 -24.38 8.08 14.61
N ASN A 340 -23.44 8.76 15.29
CA ASN A 340 -23.61 10.12 15.83
C ASN A 340 -22.75 11.17 15.11
N PHE A 341 -22.20 10.87 13.92
CA PHE A 341 -21.22 11.73 13.27
C PHE A 341 -21.72 13.17 13.04
N THR A 342 -23.01 13.38 12.76
CA THR A 342 -23.60 14.71 12.54
C THR A 342 -23.67 15.58 13.79
N LYS A 343 -23.59 14.98 14.99
CA LYS A 343 -23.44 15.70 16.26
C LYS A 343 -21.98 15.84 16.66
N ALA A 344 -21.17 14.85 16.31
CA ALA A 344 -19.74 14.82 16.64
C ALA A 344 -18.95 15.83 15.80
N PHE A 345 -19.28 15.94 14.52
CA PHE A 345 -18.67 16.83 13.53
C PHE A 345 -19.60 17.99 13.20
N TYR A 346 -19.00 19.14 12.88
CA TYR A 346 -19.69 20.27 12.29
C TYR A 346 -19.17 20.44 10.87
N LEU A 347 -20.01 20.11 9.88
CA LEU A 347 -19.68 20.03 8.45
C LEU A 347 -20.53 21.03 7.65
N PRO A 348 -20.28 22.36 7.79
CA PRO A 348 -21.20 23.38 7.31
C PRO A 348 -21.04 23.74 5.83
N THR A 349 -20.02 23.24 5.13
CA THR A 349 -19.67 23.69 3.79
C THR A 349 -19.77 22.57 2.76
N LYS A 350 -19.76 22.93 1.46
CA LYS A 350 -19.68 21.92 0.40
C LYS A 350 -18.33 21.19 0.34
N ALA A 351 -17.29 21.72 0.96
CA ALA A 351 -16.01 21.02 1.08
C ALA A 351 -16.16 19.70 1.86
N ASP A 352 -17.15 19.65 2.76
CA ASP A 352 -17.40 18.52 3.64
C ASP A 352 -18.26 17.41 3.00
N LEU A 353 -18.76 17.63 1.77
CA LEU A 353 -19.80 16.80 1.17
C LEU A 353 -19.39 15.33 1.03
N PHE A 354 -18.14 15.04 0.63
CA PHE A 354 -17.68 13.65 0.49
C PHE A 354 -17.49 12.95 1.83
N VAL A 355 -17.08 13.69 2.88
CA VAL A 355 -17.01 13.18 4.25
C VAL A 355 -18.42 12.82 4.75
N PHE A 356 -19.37 13.73 4.55
CA PHE A 356 -20.78 13.48 4.89
C PHE A 356 -21.34 12.28 4.12
N GLN A 357 -21.05 12.17 2.82
CA GLN A 357 -21.50 11.06 1.98
C GLN A 357 -20.90 9.72 2.43
N LEU A 358 -19.61 9.68 2.78
CA LEU A 358 -18.96 8.48 3.31
C LEU A 358 -19.63 8.05 4.62
N ARG A 359 -19.80 8.94 5.60
CA ARG A 359 -20.42 8.59 6.89
C ARG A 359 -21.89 8.19 6.76
N SER A 360 -22.62 8.82 5.83
CA SER A 360 -23.97 8.41 5.49
C SER A 360 -24.00 7.00 4.89
N TRP A 361 -23.07 6.69 3.98
CA TRP A 361 -22.90 5.35 3.42
C TRP A 361 -22.56 4.31 4.52
N VAL A 362 -21.65 4.66 5.44
CA VAL A 362 -21.30 3.80 6.59
C VAL A 362 -22.53 3.43 7.40
N ASN A 363 -23.38 4.41 7.71
CA ASN A 363 -24.59 4.19 8.50
C ASN A 363 -25.68 3.44 7.70
N GLN A 364 -25.85 3.79 6.42
CA GLN A 364 -26.87 3.19 5.55
C GLN A 364 -26.66 1.69 5.37
N TYR A 365 -25.42 1.25 5.19
CA TYR A 365 -25.10 -0.15 4.90
C TYR A 365 -24.53 -0.93 6.09
N SER A 366 -24.71 -0.39 7.31
CA SER A 366 -24.27 -1.01 8.59
C SER A 366 -22.82 -1.46 8.58
N ILE A 367 -21.95 -0.55 8.15
CA ILE A 367 -20.54 -0.80 7.90
C ILE A 367 -19.77 -0.83 9.23
N ASP A 368 -19.30 -2.02 9.61
CA ASP A 368 -18.37 -2.19 10.71
C ASP A 368 -17.45 -3.40 10.45
N PRO A 369 -16.16 -3.20 10.10
CA PRO A 369 -15.23 -4.30 9.89
C PRO A 369 -14.87 -5.05 11.18
N PHE A 370 -15.07 -4.44 12.35
CA PHE A 370 -14.66 -4.97 13.65
C PHE A 370 -15.80 -4.83 14.68
N PRO A 371 -16.93 -5.52 14.48
CA PRO A 371 -18.10 -5.38 15.32
C PRO A 371 -17.75 -5.74 16.77
N GLN A 372 -18.24 -4.91 17.71
CA GLN A 372 -18.05 -5.08 19.16
C GLN A 372 -16.61 -4.86 19.67
N THR A 373 -15.69 -4.38 18.81
CA THR A 373 -14.33 -4.01 19.20
C THR A 373 -14.20 -2.49 19.32
N THR A 374 -13.61 -2.01 20.42
CA THR A 374 -13.30 -0.58 20.63
C THR A 374 -11.87 -0.25 20.25
N LEU A 375 -11.59 1.01 19.91
CA LEU A 375 -10.23 1.45 19.62
C LEU A 375 -9.29 1.23 20.82
N PRO A 376 -8.04 0.79 20.58
CA PRO A 376 -7.05 0.72 21.63
C PRO A 376 -6.67 2.13 22.14
N PRO A 377 -6.09 2.25 23.35
CA PRO A 377 -5.58 3.51 23.87
C PRO A 377 -4.67 4.25 22.86
N ALA A 378 -4.63 5.57 22.97
CA ALA A 378 -3.79 6.38 22.08
C ALA A 378 -2.32 5.99 22.23
N LEU A 379 -1.64 5.83 21.10
CA LEU A 379 -0.23 5.49 21.02
C LEU A 379 0.64 6.74 21.23
N PRO A 380 1.82 6.59 21.85
CA PRO A 380 2.79 7.67 21.94
C PRO A 380 3.27 8.15 20.56
N ARG A 381 3.66 9.42 20.47
CA ARG A 381 4.07 10.08 19.21
C ARG A 381 5.22 9.34 18.53
N GLU A 382 6.16 8.82 19.29
CA GLU A 382 7.32 8.06 18.85
C GLU A 382 6.94 6.77 18.12
N ILE A 383 5.86 6.10 18.54
CA ILE A 383 5.31 4.91 17.88
C ILE A 383 4.57 5.31 16.60
N LEU A 384 3.81 6.43 16.64
CA LEU A 384 3.17 6.96 15.43
C LEU A 384 4.21 7.33 14.35
N LEU A 385 5.35 7.88 14.76
CA LEU A 385 6.42 8.25 13.84
C LEU A 385 7.39 7.10 13.53
N ASP A 386 7.14 5.86 13.97
CA ASP A 386 7.94 4.70 13.60
C ASP A 386 7.71 4.34 12.13
N ARG A 387 8.71 4.62 11.30
CA ARG A 387 8.71 4.31 9.87
C ARG A 387 9.27 2.91 9.60
N TYR A 388 10.16 2.42 10.45
CA TYR A 388 10.83 1.15 10.23
C TYR A 388 9.83 -0.01 10.22
N HIS A 389 8.98 -0.07 11.25
CA HIS A 389 7.99 -1.15 11.40
C HIS A 389 6.75 -0.95 10.53
N SER A 390 6.35 0.31 10.27
CA SER A 390 5.20 0.63 9.43
C SER A 390 5.47 0.47 7.93
N HIS A 391 6.73 0.56 7.50
CA HIS A 391 7.11 0.60 6.08
C HIS A 391 8.44 -0.10 5.78
N THR A 392 9.57 0.44 6.28
CA THR A 392 10.90 0.12 5.74
C THR A 392 11.24 -1.37 5.77
N LYS A 393 10.95 -2.08 6.86
CA LYS A 393 11.28 -3.50 6.97
C LYS A 393 10.46 -4.39 6.02
N LYS A 394 9.31 -3.89 5.55
CA LYS A 394 8.35 -4.60 4.69
C LYS A 394 8.49 -4.20 3.21
N CYS A 395 9.25 -3.15 2.92
CA CYS A 395 9.48 -2.64 1.56
C CYS A 395 10.86 -3.12 1.07
N ALA A 396 10.90 -3.89 -0.01
CA ALA A 396 12.15 -4.47 -0.53
C ALA A 396 13.12 -3.37 -0.98
N SER A 397 12.61 -2.27 -1.55
CA SER A 397 13.45 -1.14 -1.96
C SER A 397 14.07 -0.42 -0.77
N CYS A 398 13.28 -0.09 0.25
CA CYS A 398 13.75 0.67 1.41
C CYS A 398 14.65 -0.15 2.33
N SER A 399 14.32 -1.42 2.60
CA SER A 399 15.15 -2.31 3.42
C SER A 399 16.53 -2.56 2.79
N LYS A 400 16.58 -2.81 1.47
CA LYS A 400 17.83 -2.96 0.73
C LYS A 400 18.64 -1.66 0.71
N ALA A 401 17.99 -0.51 0.50
CA ALA A 401 18.65 0.79 0.56
C ALA A 401 19.25 1.08 1.94
N LEU A 402 18.52 0.77 3.01
CA LEU A 402 18.99 0.90 4.39
C LEU A 402 20.22 0.01 4.64
N SER A 403 20.17 -1.26 4.25
CA SER A 403 21.32 -2.18 4.41
C SER A 403 22.56 -1.70 3.64
N ASN A 404 22.37 -1.25 2.40
CA ASN A 404 23.46 -0.68 1.60
C ASN A 404 24.03 0.59 2.22
N LEU A 405 23.16 1.47 2.74
CA LEU A 405 23.55 2.70 3.41
C LEU A 405 24.35 2.42 4.68
N GLN A 406 23.96 1.43 5.47
CA GLN A 406 24.69 0.99 6.66
C GLN A 406 26.08 0.45 6.32
N ARG A 407 26.17 -0.41 5.29
CA ARG A 407 27.48 -0.90 4.79
C ARG A 407 28.37 0.24 4.32
N LEU A 408 27.81 1.18 3.56
CA LEU A 408 28.54 2.36 3.09
C LEU A 408 29.04 3.21 4.27
N ARG A 409 28.19 3.43 5.28
CA ARG A 409 28.53 4.21 6.47
C ARG A 409 29.67 3.54 7.27
N VAL A 410 29.62 2.23 7.45
CA VAL A 410 30.72 1.46 8.07
C VAL A 410 32.00 1.55 7.23
N GLY A 411 31.90 1.42 5.90
CA GLY A 411 33.04 1.54 5.00
C GLY A 411 33.70 2.91 5.05
N VAL A 412 32.91 4.00 5.03
CA VAL A 412 33.42 5.38 5.18
C VAL A 412 34.12 5.55 6.53
N ALA A 413 33.50 5.11 7.63
CA ALA A 413 34.13 5.19 8.95
C ALA A 413 35.46 4.42 9.02
N ALA A 414 35.52 3.21 8.46
CA ALA A 414 36.73 2.41 8.43
C ALA A 414 37.85 3.09 7.62
N VAL A 415 37.55 3.56 6.41
CA VAL A 415 38.54 4.26 5.56
C VAL A 415 39.00 5.55 6.21
N THR A 416 38.08 6.37 6.74
CA THR A 416 38.42 7.62 7.44
C THR A 416 39.26 7.35 8.68
N GLY A 417 38.93 6.33 9.47
CA GLY A 417 39.69 5.93 10.66
C GLY A 417 41.10 5.44 10.30
N LEU A 418 41.24 4.65 9.23
CA LEU A 418 42.54 4.20 8.73
C LEU A 418 43.41 5.38 8.26
N VAL A 419 42.86 6.31 7.46
CA VAL A 419 43.59 7.50 7.01
C VAL A 419 44.01 8.36 8.21
N TRP A 420 43.13 8.54 9.18
CA TRP A 420 43.42 9.29 10.40
C TRP A 420 44.51 8.62 11.26
N ALA A 421 44.49 7.29 11.41
CA ALA A 421 45.47 6.54 12.17
C ALA A 421 46.84 6.46 11.49
N LEU A 422 46.89 6.42 10.15
CA LEU A 422 48.13 6.38 9.39
C LEU A 422 48.78 7.76 9.25
N LEU A 423 48.04 8.85 9.43
CA LEU A 423 48.53 10.22 9.27
C LEU A 423 49.76 10.53 10.15
N PRO A 424 49.79 10.22 11.46
CA PRO A 424 50.95 10.47 12.31
C PRO A 424 52.14 9.58 11.95
N LEU A 425 51.89 8.33 11.54
CA LEU A 425 52.94 7.41 11.09
C LEU A 425 53.61 7.94 9.82
N LEU A 426 52.82 8.43 8.86
CA LEU A 426 53.31 9.04 7.63
C LEU A 426 54.18 10.27 7.93
N MET A 427 53.75 11.10 8.88
CA MET A 427 54.51 12.26 9.35
C MET A 427 55.82 11.86 10.03
N PHE A 428 55.83 10.75 10.77
CA PHE A 428 57.02 10.23 11.43
C PHE A 428 58.03 9.63 10.44
N VAL A 429 57.56 8.82 9.48
CA VAL A 429 58.40 8.13 8.49
C VAL A 429 58.91 9.09 7.41
N TYR A 430 58.12 10.10 7.05
CA TYR A 430 58.48 11.12 6.07
C TYR A 430 58.43 12.53 6.68
N PRO A 431 59.44 12.92 7.48
CA PRO A 431 59.46 14.23 8.13
C PRO A 431 59.52 15.42 7.16
N GLN A 432 59.87 15.19 5.88
CA GLN A 432 59.83 16.18 4.80
C GLN A 432 58.53 16.12 3.98
N ALA A 433 57.48 15.45 4.46
CA ALA A 433 56.20 15.41 3.77
C ALA A 433 55.71 16.83 3.46
N ASN A 434 55.38 17.07 2.18
CA ASN A 434 54.92 18.37 1.72
C ASN A 434 53.62 18.76 2.45
N ILE A 435 53.53 20.01 2.92
CA ILE A 435 52.34 20.60 3.55
C ILE A 435 51.06 20.31 2.75
N ILE A 436 51.17 20.27 1.42
CA ILE A 436 50.06 19.95 0.52
C ILE A 436 49.52 18.53 0.81
N ALA A 437 50.40 17.52 0.93
CA ALA A 437 49.98 16.14 1.19
C ALA A 437 49.29 15.98 2.55
N ILE A 438 49.82 16.63 3.58
CA ILE A 438 49.25 16.64 4.93
C ILE A 438 47.88 17.30 4.93
N SER A 439 47.76 18.44 4.25
CA SER A 439 46.50 19.17 4.12
C SER A 439 45.46 18.35 3.35
N SER A 440 45.86 17.67 2.27
CA SER A 440 44.97 16.80 1.50
C SER A 440 44.44 15.61 2.31
N LEU A 441 45.31 14.92 3.07
CA LEU A 441 44.88 13.81 3.92
C LEU A 441 43.99 14.27 5.08
N THR A 442 44.31 15.43 5.68
CA THR A 442 43.46 16.05 6.71
C THR A 442 42.09 16.40 6.16
N LEU A 443 42.04 17.01 4.97
CA LEU A 443 40.78 17.30 4.27
C LEU A 443 39.99 16.03 3.98
N ALA A 444 40.65 14.95 3.53
CA ALA A 444 40.01 13.65 3.34
C ALA A 444 39.37 13.10 4.62
N VAL A 445 40.02 13.27 5.79
CA VAL A 445 39.43 12.87 7.09
C VAL A 445 38.19 13.71 7.41
N ILE A 446 38.26 15.03 7.23
CA ILE A 446 37.13 15.94 7.48
C ILE A 446 35.97 15.64 6.54
N SER A 447 36.24 15.47 5.24
CA SER A 447 35.24 15.08 4.24
C SER A 447 34.63 13.73 4.57
N GLY A 448 35.45 12.74 4.96
CA GLY A 448 34.97 11.42 5.38
C GLY A 448 34.03 11.49 6.59
N ALA A 449 34.39 12.26 7.61
CA ALA A 449 33.53 12.50 8.77
C ALA A 449 32.21 13.21 8.41
N ALA A 450 32.27 14.22 7.53
CA ALA A 450 31.09 14.93 7.03
C ALA A 450 30.16 14.01 6.22
N ILE A 451 30.73 13.14 5.37
CA ILE A 451 29.99 12.12 4.63
C ILE A 451 29.34 11.14 5.60
N TRP A 452 30.10 10.58 6.55
CA TRP A 452 29.57 9.65 7.56
C TRP A 452 28.39 10.24 8.33
N PHE A 453 28.49 11.50 8.76
CA PHE A 453 27.41 12.21 9.45
C PHE A 453 26.18 12.43 8.56
N SER A 454 26.38 12.80 7.30
CA SER A 454 25.31 12.98 6.32
C SER A 454 24.59 11.66 6.01
N LEU A 455 25.33 10.57 5.87
CA LEU A 455 24.78 9.21 5.72
C LEU A 455 23.98 8.81 6.97
N GLY A 456 24.46 9.15 8.17
CA GLY A 456 23.73 8.92 9.41
C GLY A 456 22.39 9.67 9.47
N LYS A 457 22.34 10.94 9.00
CA LYS A 457 21.08 11.68 8.89
C LYS A 457 20.12 11.06 7.89
N LEU A 458 20.63 10.57 6.75
CA LEU A 458 19.81 9.86 5.76
C LEU A 458 19.28 8.54 6.34
N GLU A 459 20.12 7.81 7.07
CA GLU A 459 19.77 6.54 7.71
C GLU A 459 18.61 6.71 8.69
N GLN A 460 18.61 7.77 9.50
CA GLN A 460 17.51 8.07 10.42
C GLN A 460 16.15 8.26 9.71
N ARG A 461 16.15 8.68 8.43
CA ARG A 461 14.92 8.78 7.63
C ARG A 461 14.36 7.41 7.20
N PHE A 462 15.00 6.30 7.52
CA PHE A 462 14.41 4.98 7.37
C PHE A 462 13.75 4.48 8.67
N TYR A 463 14.05 5.13 9.80
CA TYR A 463 13.56 4.69 11.11
C TYR A 463 12.41 5.54 11.62
N HIS A 464 12.51 6.88 11.51
CA HIS A 464 11.53 7.76 12.15
C HIS A 464 11.09 8.92 11.26
N GLY A 465 9.84 9.32 11.45
CA GLY A 465 9.24 10.53 10.93
C GLY A 465 9.75 11.81 11.56
N HIS A 466 9.33 12.94 11.00
CA HIS A 466 9.67 14.26 11.54
C HIS A 466 8.89 14.54 12.82
N SER A 467 9.59 14.84 13.92
CA SER A 467 8.94 15.21 15.18
C SER A 467 8.14 16.50 15.06
N VAL A 468 8.60 17.47 14.27
CA VAL A 468 7.86 18.69 13.95
C VAL A 468 7.53 18.68 12.46
N PRO A 469 6.23 18.67 12.08
CA PRO A 469 5.86 18.63 10.67
C PRO A 469 6.20 19.96 9.98
N PRO A 470 6.54 19.96 8.68
CA PRO A 470 6.95 21.16 7.95
C PRO A 470 5.97 22.33 8.05
N ARG A 471 4.66 22.05 8.12
CA ARG A 471 3.59 23.05 8.27
C ARG A 471 3.67 23.89 9.56
N ASN A 472 4.37 23.39 10.58
CA ASN A 472 4.50 24.03 11.90
C ASN A 472 5.83 24.80 12.06
N LEU A 473 6.73 24.71 11.09
CA LEU A 473 7.98 25.46 11.14
C LEU A 473 7.69 26.96 10.93
N PRO A 474 8.42 27.86 11.62
CA PRO A 474 8.27 29.31 11.42
C PRO A 474 8.43 29.68 9.95
N GLU A 475 7.76 30.75 9.52
CA GLU A 475 8.00 31.31 8.18
C GLU A 475 9.48 31.73 8.08
N LYS A 476 10.10 31.37 6.95
CA LYS A 476 11.41 31.97 6.64
C LYS A 476 11.13 33.45 6.48
N VAL A 477 11.66 34.27 7.38
CA VAL A 477 11.67 35.72 7.20
C VAL A 477 12.40 35.95 5.88
N THR A 478 11.65 36.24 4.82
CA THR A 478 12.22 36.78 3.60
C THR A 478 12.67 38.17 4.00
N ASN A 479 13.98 38.32 4.24
CA ASN A 479 14.59 39.64 4.22
C ASN A 479 14.48 40.10 2.77
N ASP A 480 13.33 40.69 2.42
CA ASP A 480 13.18 41.46 1.20
C ASP A 480 14.19 42.60 1.28
N LYS A 481 15.28 42.45 0.53
CA LYS A 481 16.24 43.49 0.20
C LYS A 481 16.23 43.71 -1.29
#